data_AF-U5DB75-F1
#
_entry.id   AF-U5DB75-F1
#
_cell.length_a   1.000
_cell.length_b   1.000
_cell.length_c   1.000
_cell.angle_alpha   90.00
_cell.angle_beta   90.00
_cell.angle_gamma   90.00
#
_symmetry.space_group_name_H-M   'P 1'
#
loop_
_entity.id
_entity.type
_entity.pdbx_description
1 polymer ?
#
loop_
_entity_poly.entity_id
_entity_poly.type
_entity_poly.pdbx_seq_one_letter_code
_entity_poly.pdbx_strand_id
1 'polypeptide(L)'
;MFANTEATTTLPKNQPMRVYASLWDAEDWATRGGLLKADWSLAPFTASFTGFKATTSKDPFSSPVLCNSVQVTYATTTSSV
;
A
#
# COMPACT_ATOMS: atom_id res chain seq x y z
N MET A 1 12.32 -12.63 -3.39
CA MET A 1 13.00 -11.36 -3.10
C MET A 1 13.34 -10.70 -4.43
N PHE A 2 12.81 -9.53 -4.73
CA PHE A 2 13.20 -8.79 -5.95
C PHE A 2 14.58 -8.18 -5.72
N ALA A 3 15.60 -8.70 -6.41
CA ALA A 3 16.97 -8.23 -6.28
C ALA A 3 17.21 -7.05 -7.23
N ASN A 4 17.86 -6.00 -6.72
CA ASN A 4 18.32 -4.90 -7.55
C ASN A 4 19.54 -5.34 -8.35
N THR A 5 19.30 -5.80 -9.57
CA THR A 5 20.34 -6.09 -10.57
C THR A 5 20.49 -4.85 -11.43
N GLU A 6 21.53 -4.06 -11.15
CA GLU A 6 21.84 -2.73 -11.70
C GLU A 6 21.99 -2.65 -13.23
N ALA A 7 21.70 -3.72 -13.98
CA ALA A 7 22.13 -3.89 -15.37
C ALA A 7 21.01 -3.97 -16.42
N THR A 8 19.72 -4.09 -16.07
CA THR A 8 18.70 -4.33 -17.12
C THR A 8 17.30 -3.75 -16.89
N THR A 9 16.93 -3.34 -15.68
CA THR A 9 15.57 -2.85 -15.39
C THR A 9 15.61 -1.64 -14.44
N THR A 10 14.83 -0.60 -14.76
CA THR A 10 14.69 0.59 -13.90
C THR A 10 13.93 0.24 -12.63
N LEU A 11 14.63 0.18 -11.51
CA LEU A 11 14.05 0.00 -10.18
C LEU A 11 13.98 1.33 -9.43
N PRO A 12 12.96 1.54 -8.58
CA PRO A 12 12.80 2.78 -7.82
C PRO A 12 13.84 2.86 -6.69
N LYS A 13 14.98 3.50 -6.98
CA LYS A 13 16.08 3.69 -6.01
C LYS A 13 15.98 4.98 -5.21
N ASN A 14 15.62 6.07 -5.90
CA ASN A 14 15.59 7.42 -5.34
C ASN A 14 14.18 8.05 -5.41
N GLN A 15 13.14 7.23 -5.44
CA GLN A 15 11.75 7.67 -5.47
C GLN A 15 11.15 7.43 -4.07
N PRO A 16 10.91 8.48 -3.27
CA PRO A 16 10.21 8.33 -1.99
C PRO A 16 8.83 7.69 -2.22
N MET A 17 8.48 6.71 -1.39
CA MET A 17 7.24 5.95 -1.51
C MET A 17 6.30 6.23 -0.33
N ARG A 18 5.00 6.06 -0.56
CA ARG A 18 3.97 6.11 0.48
C ARG A 18 3.29 4.76 0.58
N VAL A 19 2.89 4.39 1.80
CA VAL A 19 2.09 3.19 2.06
C VAL A 19 0.62 3.57 1.91
N TYR A 20 -0.11 2.79 1.12
CA TYR A 20 -1.54 2.92 0.91
C TYR A 20 -2.23 1.60 1.24
N ALA A 21 -3.43 1.66 1.78
CA ALA A 21 -4.31 0.51 1.99
C ALA A 21 -5.71 0.88 1.49
N SER A 22 -6.32 0.01 0.70
CA SER A 22 -7.63 0.22 0.09
C SER A 22 -8.37 -1.12 -0.02
N LEU A 23 -9.69 -1.08 0.13
CA LEU A 23 -10.60 -2.17 -0.21
C LEU A 23 -11.48 -1.66 -1.35
N TRP A 24 -11.49 -2.37 -2.48
CA TRP A 24 -12.15 -1.94 -3.72
C TRP A 24 -12.58 -3.16 -4.55
N ASP A 25 -13.53 -2.99 -5.46
CA ASP A 25 -14.01 -4.05 -6.34
C ASP A 25 -13.13 -4.22 -7.58
N ALA A 26 -12.62 -5.43 -7.77
CA ALA A 26 -11.71 -5.81 -8.84
C ALA A 26 -12.22 -7.06 -9.59
N GLU A 27 -13.54 -7.22 -9.68
CA GLU A 27 -14.18 -8.43 -10.21
C GLU A 27 -13.75 -8.79 -11.64
N ASP A 28 -13.26 -7.84 -12.44
CA ASP A 28 -12.77 -8.08 -13.81
C ASP A 28 -11.47 -8.91 -13.88
N TRP A 29 -10.70 -9.02 -12.78
CA TRP A 29 -9.42 -9.72 -12.82
C TRP A 29 -9.03 -10.46 -11.54
N ALA A 30 -9.54 -10.05 -10.38
CA ALA A 30 -9.05 -10.56 -9.09
C ALA A 30 -9.33 -12.05 -8.86
N THR A 31 -10.49 -12.54 -9.29
CA THR A 31 -10.98 -13.89 -9.01
C THR A 31 -11.11 -14.70 -10.29
N ARG A 32 -10.23 -15.72 -10.44
CA ARG A 32 -10.14 -16.56 -11.65
C ARG A 32 -9.98 -15.75 -12.94
N GLY A 33 -9.22 -14.65 -12.89
CA GLY A 33 -9.02 -13.77 -14.05
C GLY A 33 -10.30 -13.10 -14.54
N GLY A 34 -11.27 -12.87 -13.65
CA GLY A 34 -12.53 -12.18 -13.96
C GLY A 34 -13.75 -13.07 -14.16
N LEU A 35 -13.57 -14.39 -14.06
CA LEU A 35 -14.64 -15.36 -14.32
C LEU A 35 -15.65 -15.49 -13.17
N LEU A 36 -15.29 -15.05 -11.96
CA LEU A 36 -16.15 -15.12 -10.78
C LEU A 36 -16.33 -13.72 -10.23
N LYS A 37 -17.55 -13.18 -10.33
CA LYS A 37 -17.91 -11.85 -9.82
C LYS A 37 -18.14 -11.84 -8.32
N ALA A 38 -18.01 -10.66 -7.70
CA ALA A 38 -18.30 -10.49 -6.29
C ALA A 38 -19.81 -10.69 -6.04
N ASP A 39 -20.16 -11.53 -5.08
CA ASP A 39 -21.55 -11.65 -4.65
C ASP A 39 -21.88 -10.54 -3.65
N TRP A 40 -22.53 -9.49 -4.16
CA TRP A 40 -22.94 -8.33 -3.38
C TRP A 40 -24.01 -8.63 -2.32
N SER A 41 -24.67 -9.79 -2.38
CA SER A 41 -25.58 -10.22 -1.31
C SER A 41 -24.85 -10.54 0.00
N LEU A 42 -23.54 -10.80 -0.07
CA LEU A 42 -22.67 -11.06 1.08
C LEU A 42 -22.06 -9.78 1.68
N ALA A 43 -22.41 -8.61 1.14
CA ALA A 43 -22.01 -7.34 1.72
C ALA A 43 -22.57 -7.20 3.16
N PRO A 44 -21.85 -6.52 4.09
CA PRO A 44 -20.68 -5.68 3.85
C PRO A 44 -19.33 -6.43 3.84
N PHE A 45 -18.46 -6.08 2.88
CA PHE A 45 -17.06 -6.51 2.88
C PHE A 45 -16.25 -5.64 3.84
N THR A 46 -15.69 -6.25 4.89
CA THR A 46 -14.99 -5.53 5.95
C THR A 46 -13.51 -5.92 5.99
N ALA A 47 -12.62 -4.92 5.91
CA ALA A 47 -11.18 -5.08 6.12
C ALA A 47 -10.74 -4.35 7.39
N SER A 48 -10.04 -5.05 8.27
CA SER A 48 -9.54 -4.50 9.54
C SER A 48 -8.01 -4.46 9.52
N PHE A 49 -7.43 -3.29 9.77
CA PHE A 49 -5.99 -3.07 9.81
C PHE A 49 -5.56 -2.64 11.21
N THR A 50 -4.57 -3.31 11.79
CA THR A 50 -4.02 -3.00 13.12
C THR A 50 -2.49 -3.11 13.10
N GLY A 51 -1.82 -2.52 14.09
CA GLY A 51 -0.36 -2.67 14.25
C GLY A 51 0.50 -1.92 13.23
N PHE A 52 0.08 -0.73 12.79
CA PHE A 52 0.84 0.09 11.85
C PHE A 52 2.25 0.42 12.39
N LYS A 53 3.29 -0.11 11.73
CA LYS A 53 4.70 0.15 12.06
C LYS A 53 5.43 0.64 10.81
N ALA A 54 5.73 1.94 10.77
CA ALA A 54 6.54 2.54 9.72
C ALA A 54 7.94 2.89 10.26
N THR A 55 8.96 2.17 9.78
CA THR A 55 10.36 2.51 10.02
C THR A 55 10.92 3.14 8.75
N THR A 56 11.19 4.44 8.78
CA THR A 56 11.79 5.16 7.65
C THR A 56 13.29 5.25 7.86
N SER A 57 14.07 4.96 6.82
CA SER A 57 15.51 5.22 6.81
C SER A 57 15.80 6.19 5.68
N LYS A 58 15.86 7.48 6.04
CA LYS A 58 16.33 8.62 5.24
C LYS A 58 15.43 9.02 4.06
N ASP A 59 14.49 9.93 4.34
CA ASP A 59 13.99 10.85 3.32
C ASP A 59 14.92 12.07 3.25
N PRO A 60 15.36 12.54 2.06
CA PRO A 60 16.13 13.79 1.93
C PRO A 60 15.32 15.04 2.33
N PHE A 61 14.00 14.89 2.50
CA PHE A 61 13.08 15.93 2.98
C PHE A 61 12.73 15.79 4.47
N SER A 62 13.17 14.72 5.14
CA SER A 62 13.02 14.60 6.60
C SER A 62 14.16 15.32 7.29
N SER A 63 13.85 16.40 8.02
CA SER A 63 14.79 16.99 8.98
C SER A 63 15.33 15.89 9.90
N PRO A 64 16.61 15.91 10.31
CA PRO A 64 17.24 14.87 11.14
C PRO A 64 16.52 14.60 12.48
N VAL A 65 15.60 15.48 12.87
CA VAL A 65 14.75 15.38 14.07
C VAL A 65 13.62 14.34 13.91
N LEU A 66 13.23 13.97 12.68
CA LEU A 66 12.13 13.03 12.39
C LEU A 66 12.60 11.59 12.13
N CYS A 67 13.87 11.27 12.40
CA CYS A 67 14.42 9.92 12.25
C CYS A 67 13.95 8.95 13.35
N ASN A 68 12.94 9.34 14.15
CA ASN A 68 12.33 8.52 15.18
C ASN A 68 10.83 8.37 14.87
N SER A 69 10.42 7.15 14.53
CA SER A 69 9.05 6.63 14.57
C SER A 69 7.95 7.69 14.37
N VAL A 70 7.77 8.19 13.14
CA VAL A 70 6.62 9.05 12.84
C VAL A 70 5.35 8.24 13.14
N GLN A 71 4.57 8.70 14.12
CA GLN A 71 3.25 8.13 14.38
C GLN A 71 2.41 8.39 13.14
N VAL A 72 1.80 7.35 12.56
CA VAL A 72 0.87 7.49 11.45
C VAL A 72 -0.32 8.32 11.95
N THR A 73 -0.29 9.63 11.71
CA THR A 73 -1.24 10.57 12.32
C THR A 73 -2.55 10.62 11.56
N TYR A 74 -2.54 10.24 10.27
CA TYR A 74 -3.73 10.25 9.43
C TYR A 74 -3.73 9.04 8.49
N ALA A 75 -4.54 8.03 8.78
CA ALA A 75 -4.94 7.03 7.79
C ALA A 75 -6.08 7.64 6.96
N THR A 76 -5.79 8.01 5.71
CA THR A 76 -6.85 8.47 4.80
C THR A 76 -7.47 7.24 4.14
N THR A 77 -8.59 6.76 4.69
CA THR A 77 -9.39 5.71 4.04
C THR A 77 -10.13 6.34 2.87
N THR A 78 -9.58 6.24 1.67
CA THR A 78 -10.33 6.56 0.44
C THR A 78 -11.17 5.33 0.10
N SER A 79 -12.44 5.32 0.51
CA SER A 79 -13.41 4.35 0.01
C SER A 79 -13.86 4.83 -1.37
N SER A 80 -13.45 4.14 -2.42
CA SER A 80 -14.07 4.27 -3.74
C SER A 80 -14.64 2.90 -4.08
N VAL A 81 -15.96 2.87 -4.27
CA VAL A 81 -16.71 1.73 -4.83
C VAL A 81 -16.28 1.50 -6.26
#